data_AF-A0A9E7U9G9-F1
#
_entry.id   AF-A0A9E7U9G9-F1
#
_cell.length_a   1.000
_cell.length_b   1.000
_cell.length_c   1.000
_cell.angle_alpha   90.00
_cell.angle_beta   90.00
_cell.angle_gamma   90.00
#
_symmetry.space_group_name_H-M   'P 1'
#
loop_
_entity.id
_entity.type
_entity.pdbx_description
1 polymer ?
#
loop_
_entity_poly.entity_id
_entity_poly.type
_entity_poly.pdbx_seq_one_letter_code
_entity_poly.pdbx_strand_id
1 'polypeptide(L)'
;MSWNRCSDLLVSTLALLLVASLVAVPVAAISASADGVPNRQQVGEERRASFTLNDLYEDGTQEFTLRGQTELEAANWRVRFVQLNGDTTSETFSGSSFETTVSAADNVERVEVRVTGEAPAVENFTYDPAQSFEFARLAKVVGDNVNTVDTWDVVHYTEASAEAREAIDAADAVVADTNSEQSEEQLDRAIRAYGTGDFELATDLAEDAEATARQSQQSSQTTQLLLYGALGVVALVAVVGGVLYLRGRSGPSDPLS
;
A
#
# COMPACT_ATOMS: atom_id res chain seq x y z
N MET A 1 47.33 26.58 32.10
CA MET A 1 47.55 27.79 31.29
C MET A 1 46.69 27.70 30.05
N SER A 2 46.09 28.84 29.70
CA SER A 2 45.47 29.25 28.43
C SER A 2 44.33 28.41 27.82
N TRP A 3 43.13 28.96 27.98
CA TRP A 3 42.06 29.03 26.97
C TRP A 3 42.55 29.39 25.57
N ASN A 4 41.84 28.90 24.55
CA ASN A 4 41.37 29.73 23.43
C ASN A 4 40.05 29.18 22.85
N ARG A 5 39.13 30.12 22.62
CA ARG A 5 37.84 30.00 21.92
C ARG A 5 38.04 30.03 20.40
N CYS A 6 36.99 29.65 19.65
CA CYS A 6 36.56 30.09 18.31
C CYS A 6 36.29 28.90 17.39
N SER A 7 35.28 28.86 16.52
CA SER A 7 34.06 29.65 16.26
C SER A 7 33.44 29.02 15.01
N ASP A 8 32.12 29.13 14.89
CA ASP A 8 31.30 28.67 13.78
C ASP A 8 31.84 29.01 12.40
N LEU A 9 31.83 28.03 11.49
CA LEU A 9 31.64 28.27 10.06
C LEU A 9 30.79 27.14 9.46
N LEU A 10 29.48 27.41 9.45
CA LEU A 10 28.53 26.85 8.51
C LEU A 10 29.06 27.00 7.09
N VAL A 11 29.34 25.88 6.42
CA VAL A 11 29.58 25.84 4.98
C VAL A 11 28.40 25.10 4.36
N SER A 12 27.36 25.88 4.02
CA SER A 12 26.30 25.46 3.10
C SER A 12 26.89 25.35 1.70
N THR A 13 27.24 24.14 1.27
CA THR A 13 27.50 23.85 -0.15
C THR A 13 26.19 23.66 -0.89
N LEU A 14 25.78 24.73 -1.55
CA LEU A 14 24.75 24.79 -2.59
C LEU A 14 25.23 23.98 -3.82
N ALA A 15 24.75 22.75 -3.96
CA ALA A 15 24.83 21.99 -5.21
C ALA A 15 23.51 22.14 -5.96
N LEU A 16 23.43 23.18 -6.81
CA LEU A 16 22.30 23.41 -7.71
C LEU A 16 22.39 22.39 -8.86
N LEU A 17 21.73 21.24 -8.68
CA LEU A 17 21.58 20.21 -9.71
C LEU A 17 20.58 20.71 -10.74
N LEU A 18 21.09 21.09 -11.92
CA LEU A 18 20.34 21.53 -13.08
C LEU A 18 19.62 20.32 -13.70
N VAL A 19 18.42 20.01 -13.23
CA VAL A 19 17.53 19.03 -13.87
C VAL A 19 16.95 19.68 -15.11
N ALA A 20 17.42 19.25 -16.29
CA ALA A 20 16.79 19.58 -17.56
C ALA A 20 15.42 18.88 -17.61
N SER A 21 14.35 19.60 -17.27
CA SER A 21 12.99 19.17 -17.51
C SER A 21 12.74 19.19 -19.01
N LEU A 22 12.84 18.02 -19.65
CA LEU A 22 12.17 17.77 -20.92
C LEU A 22 10.68 18.00 -20.68
N VAL A 23 10.15 19.12 -21.17
CA VAL A 23 8.71 19.33 -21.24
C VAL A 23 8.21 18.39 -22.31
N ALA A 24 7.71 17.22 -21.88
CA ALA A 24 6.96 16.34 -22.77
C ALA A 24 5.74 17.14 -23.25
N VAL A 25 5.68 17.41 -24.55
CA VAL A 25 4.45 17.93 -25.15
C VAL A 25 3.44 16.79 -25.02
N PRO A 26 2.31 16.97 -24.31
CA PRO A 26 1.33 15.90 -24.21
C PRO A 26 0.80 15.65 -25.62
N VAL A 27 1.10 14.48 -26.17
CA VAL A 27 0.32 13.92 -27.27
C VAL A 27 -1.08 13.75 -26.70
N ALA A 28 -2.09 14.34 -27.33
CA ALA A 28 -3.47 14.20 -26.91
C ALA A 28 -3.83 12.71 -26.93
N ALA A 29 -3.89 12.10 -25.75
CA ALA A 29 -4.16 10.69 -25.58
C ALA A 29 -5.67 10.47 -25.54
N ILE A 30 -6.13 9.33 -26.05
CA ILE A 30 -7.52 8.87 -25.87
C ILE A 30 -7.85 8.96 -24.38
N SER A 31 -8.91 9.70 -24.03
CA SER A 31 -9.34 9.79 -22.63
C SER A 31 -10.19 8.58 -22.28
N ALA A 32 -9.83 7.89 -21.21
CA ALA A 32 -10.53 6.72 -20.71
C ALA A 32 -11.10 6.98 -19.32
N SER A 33 -12.30 6.47 -19.07
CA SER A 33 -12.92 6.43 -17.74
C SER A 33 -13.52 5.05 -17.49
N ALA A 34 -13.33 4.52 -16.28
CA ALA A 34 -13.89 3.25 -15.87
C ALA A 34 -15.02 3.42 -14.84
N ASP A 35 -16.02 2.56 -14.93
CA ASP A 35 -17.09 2.39 -13.96
C ASP A 35 -17.25 0.90 -13.62
N GLY A 36 -17.36 0.58 -12.34
CA GLY A 36 -17.56 -0.79 -11.86
C GLY A 36 -16.30 -1.66 -11.71
N VAL A 37 -15.09 -1.11 -11.91
CA VAL A 37 -13.84 -1.80 -11.52
C VAL A 37 -13.67 -1.69 -10.00
N PRO A 38 -13.60 -2.81 -9.26
CA PRO A 38 -13.41 -2.78 -7.81
C PRO A 38 -11.92 -2.61 -7.46
N ASN A 39 -11.60 -2.13 -6.25
CA ASN A 39 -10.20 -2.14 -5.77
C ASN A 39 -9.71 -3.55 -5.39
N ARG A 40 -10.64 -4.43 -5.00
CA ARG A 40 -10.39 -5.82 -4.60
C ARG A 40 -11.52 -6.73 -5.08
N GLN A 41 -11.21 -7.97 -5.43
CA GLN A 41 -12.20 -8.95 -5.90
C GLN A 41 -11.89 -10.36 -5.37
N GLN A 42 -12.92 -11.09 -4.99
CA GLN A 42 -12.76 -12.47 -4.52
C GLN A 42 -12.50 -13.40 -5.72
N VAL A 43 -11.57 -14.35 -5.57
CA VAL A 43 -11.28 -15.38 -6.59
C VAL A 43 -12.58 -16.10 -6.99
N GLY A 44 -12.81 -16.26 -8.30
CA GLY A 44 -14.01 -16.90 -8.85
C GLY A 44 -15.28 -16.05 -8.76
N GLU A 45 -15.24 -14.84 -8.20
CA GLU A 45 -16.38 -13.92 -8.21
C GLU A 45 -16.52 -13.29 -9.61
N GLU A 46 -17.71 -13.38 -10.20
CA GLU A 46 -18.01 -12.68 -11.46
C GLU A 46 -18.19 -11.17 -11.21
N ARG A 47 -17.49 -10.36 -12.00
CA ARG A 47 -17.67 -8.90 -12.02
C ARG A 47 -17.83 -8.35 -13.43
N ARG A 48 -18.42 -7.16 -13.49
CA ARG A 48 -18.66 -6.40 -14.70
C ARG A 48 -18.19 -4.97 -14.52
N ALA A 49 -17.41 -4.49 -15.49
CA ALA A 49 -17.05 -3.08 -15.59
C ALA A 49 -17.36 -2.53 -16.98
N SER A 50 -17.52 -1.21 -17.06
CA SER A 50 -17.67 -0.47 -18.31
C SER A 50 -16.59 0.60 -18.41
N PHE A 51 -15.99 0.73 -19.59
CA PHE A 51 -14.95 1.68 -19.92
C PHE A 51 -15.46 2.57 -21.04
N THR A 52 -15.31 3.88 -20.87
CA THR A 52 -15.71 4.86 -21.88
C THR A 52 -14.47 5.54 -22.42
N LEU A 53 -14.30 5.50 -23.75
CA LEU A 53 -13.22 6.12 -24.48
C LEU A 53 -13.76 7.33 -25.27
N ASN A 54 -13.19 8.51 -25.02
CA ASN A 54 -13.46 9.73 -25.79
C ASN A 54 -12.16 10.22 -26.45
N ASP A 55 -12.24 11.34 -27.18
CA ASP A 55 -11.07 12.00 -27.76
C ASP A 55 -10.27 11.09 -28.71
N LEU A 56 -10.99 10.18 -29.37
CA LEU A 56 -10.47 9.02 -30.12
C LEU A 56 -9.43 9.38 -31.20
N TYR A 57 -9.54 10.61 -31.73
CA TYR A 57 -8.80 11.09 -32.90
C TYR A 57 -8.02 12.38 -32.64
N GLU A 58 -7.88 12.84 -31.39
CA GLU A 58 -7.22 14.12 -31.08
C GLU A 58 -5.73 14.14 -31.48
N ASP A 59 -5.08 12.97 -31.58
CA ASP A 59 -3.72 12.84 -32.08
C ASP A 59 -3.59 12.87 -33.62
N GLY A 60 -4.70 13.04 -34.34
CA GLY A 60 -4.76 13.09 -35.81
C GLY A 60 -4.83 11.74 -36.50
N THR A 61 -4.86 10.63 -35.75
CA THR A 61 -5.09 9.30 -36.31
C THR A 61 -6.55 9.16 -36.72
N GLN A 62 -6.83 8.85 -37.98
CA GLN A 62 -8.21 8.71 -38.47
C GLN A 62 -8.77 7.29 -38.36
N GLU A 63 -7.89 6.30 -38.27
CA GLU A 63 -8.25 4.88 -38.16
C GLU A 63 -7.23 4.15 -37.30
N PHE A 64 -7.70 3.32 -36.37
CA PHE A 64 -6.85 2.51 -35.50
C PHE A 64 -7.56 1.23 -35.08
N THR A 65 -6.81 0.24 -34.62
CA THR A 65 -7.36 -0.95 -33.98
C THR A 65 -7.41 -0.73 -32.46
N LEU A 66 -8.62 -0.81 -31.90
CA LEU A 66 -8.81 -0.88 -30.46
C LEU A 66 -8.61 -2.33 -30.02
N ARG A 67 -7.67 -2.53 -29.10
CA ARG A 67 -7.38 -3.82 -28.50
C ARG A 67 -7.72 -3.79 -27.02
N GLY A 68 -8.46 -4.80 -26.55
CA GLY A 68 -8.66 -5.04 -25.14
C GLY A 68 -8.04 -6.35 -24.68
N GLN A 69 -7.53 -6.35 -23.46
CA GLN A 69 -6.98 -7.52 -22.78
C GLN A 69 -7.51 -7.58 -21.35
N THR A 70 -7.66 -8.79 -20.81
CA THR A 70 -8.07 -9.05 -19.42
C THR A 70 -7.49 -10.37 -18.95
N GLU A 71 -7.19 -10.45 -17.65
CA GLU A 71 -6.85 -11.69 -16.96
C GLU A 71 -8.08 -12.38 -16.34
N LEU A 72 -9.28 -11.80 -16.50
CA LEU A 72 -10.53 -12.43 -16.06
C LEU A 72 -10.78 -13.76 -16.78
N GLU A 73 -11.24 -14.75 -16.02
CA GLU A 73 -11.69 -16.04 -16.53
C GLU A 73 -13.10 -15.93 -17.13
N ALA A 74 -13.37 -16.79 -18.13
CA ALA A 74 -14.63 -16.81 -18.87
C ALA A 74 -15.07 -15.41 -19.41
N ALA A 75 -14.09 -14.56 -19.73
CA ALA A 75 -14.34 -13.18 -20.09
C ALA A 75 -15.21 -13.03 -21.35
N ASN A 76 -16.15 -12.10 -21.27
CA ASN A 76 -17.00 -11.67 -22.38
C ASN A 76 -16.94 -10.14 -22.50
N TRP A 77 -16.68 -9.69 -23.71
CA TRP A 77 -16.57 -8.29 -24.07
C TRP A 77 -17.74 -7.84 -24.91
N ARG A 78 -18.22 -6.63 -24.68
CA ARG A 78 -19.13 -5.93 -25.58
C ARG A 78 -18.56 -4.55 -25.88
N VAL A 79 -18.31 -4.28 -27.15
CA VAL A 79 -17.86 -2.97 -27.61
C VAL A 79 -19.02 -2.28 -28.28
N ARG A 80 -19.39 -1.09 -27.79
CA ARG A 80 -20.47 -0.26 -28.33
C ARG A 80 -19.86 1.01 -28.90
N PHE A 81 -20.11 1.25 -30.18
CA PHE A 81 -19.71 2.46 -30.88
C PHE A 81 -20.90 3.43 -30.87
N VAL A 82 -20.68 4.63 -30.33
CA VAL A 82 -21.68 5.70 -30.31
C VAL A 82 -21.28 6.73 -31.36
N GLN A 83 -22.14 6.96 -32.35
CA GLN A 83 -21.88 7.88 -33.45
C GLN A 83 -22.36 9.31 -33.12
N LEU A 84 -21.83 10.30 -33.83
CA LEU A 84 -22.14 11.73 -33.65
C LEU A 84 -23.64 12.06 -33.81
N ASN A 85 -24.38 11.25 -34.57
CA ASN A 85 -25.82 11.41 -34.77
C ASN A 85 -26.66 10.71 -33.69
N GLY A 86 -26.03 10.04 -32.72
CA GLY A 86 -26.67 9.27 -31.66
C GLY A 86 -26.94 7.81 -32.00
N ASP A 87 -26.64 7.35 -33.23
CA ASP A 87 -26.77 5.94 -33.58
C ASP A 87 -25.73 5.10 -32.83
N THR A 88 -26.07 3.83 -32.58
CA THR A 88 -25.17 2.90 -31.90
C THR A 88 -25.07 1.58 -32.63
N THR A 89 -23.84 1.07 -32.74
CA THR A 89 -23.54 -0.29 -33.20
C THR A 89 -22.82 -1.02 -32.08
N SER A 90 -22.91 -2.35 -32.04
CA SER A 90 -22.23 -3.13 -31.00
C SER A 90 -21.67 -4.43 -31.54
N GLU A 91 -20.52 -4.81 -30.99
CA GLU A 91 -19.82 -6.06 -31.24
C GLU A 91 -19.63 -6.80 -29.92
N THR A 92 -19.55 -8.12 -29.98
CA THR A 92 -19.35 -8.98 -28.80
C THR A 92 -18.23 -9.96 -29.09
N PHE A 93 -17.36 -10.15 -28.10
CA PHE A 93 -16.21 -11.04 -28.17
C PHE A 93 -16.16 -11.89 -26.92
N SER A 94 -15.55 -13.06 -27.02
CA SER A 94 -15.33 -13.97 -25.89
C SER A 94 -13.85 -14.30 -25.78
N GLY A 95 -13.37 -14.49 -24.56
CA GLY A 95 -11.97 -14.76 -24.26
C GLY A 95 -11.24 -13.56 -23.65
N SER A 96 -9.95 -13.75 -23.40
CA SER A 96 -9.07 -12.80 -22.70
C SER A 96 -8.70 -11.56 -23.51
N SER A 97 -9.08 -11.49 -24.78
CA SER A 97 -8.79 -10.34 -25.63
C SER A 97 -9.81 -10.14 -26.74
N PHE A 98 -9.85 -8.93 -27.27
CA PHE A 98 -10.55 -8.58 -28.50
C PHE A 98 -9.74 -7.56 -29.29
N GLU A 99 -10.01 -7.50 -30.60
CA GLU A 99 -9.53 -6.45 -31.49
C GLU A 99 -10.69 -6.01 -32.38
N THR A 100 -10.85 -4.70 -32.55
CA THR A 100 -11.84 -4.11 -33.46
C THR A 100 -11.32 -2.80 -34.04
N THR A 101 -11.81 -2.42 -35.22
CA THR A 101 -11.35 -1.21 -35.91
C THR A 101 -12.25 -0.03 -35.55
N VAL A 102 -11.63 1.11 -35.26
CA VAL A 102 -12.31 2.38 -34.99
C VAL A 102 -11.89 3.36 -36.08
N SER A 103 -12.85 3.85 -36.86
CA SER A 103 -12.60 4.75 -37.99
C SER A 103 -13.43 6.03 -37.89
N ALA A 104 -12.80 7.17 -38.11
CA ALA A 104 -13.49 8.47 -38.15
C ALA A 104 -14.49 8.55 -39.31
N ALA A 105 -14.30 7.73 -40.37
CA ALA A 105 -15.23 7.62 -41.48
C ALA A 105 -16.62 7.12 -41.05
N ASP A 106 -16.68 6.34 -39.97
CA ASP A 106 -17.93 5.81 -39.39
C ASP A 106 -18.60 6.80 -38.43
N ASN A 107 -18.08 8.02 -38.30
CA ASN A 107 -18.55 9.07 -37.41
C ASN A 107 -18.67 8.65 -35.93
N VAL A 108 -17.80 7.74 -35.47
CA VAL A 108 -17.76 7.31 -34.06
C VAL A 108 -17.27 8.46 -33.18
N GLU A 109 -18.10 8.89 -32.24
CA GLU A 109 -17.73 9.93 -31.26
C GLU A 109 -17.05 9.32 -30.04
N ARG A 110 -17.57 8.17 -29.58
CA ARG A 110 -17.20 7.53 -28.32
C ARG A 110 -17.31 6.03 -28.44
N VAL A 111 -16.39 5.32 -27.80
CA VAL A 111 -16.45 3.86 -27.67
C VAL A 111 -16.71 3.50 -26.22
N GLU A 112 -17.66 2.61 -25.99
CA GLU A 112 -17.91 2.03 -24.69
C GLU A 112 -17.60 0.54 -24.71
N VAL A 113 -16.67 0.12 -23.88
CA VAL A 113 -16.26 -1.27 -23.74
C VAL A 113 -16.81 -1.80 -22.43
N ARG A 114 -17.52 -2.92 -22.46
CA ARG A 114 -17.96 -3.63 -21.26
C ARG A 114 -17.26 -4.98 -21.20
N VAL A 115 -16.68 -5.30 -20.06
CA VAL A 115 -16.14 -6.63 -19.78
C VAL A 115 -16.93 -7.28 -18.66
N THR A 116 -17.13 -8.58 -18.74
CA THR A 116 -17.67 -9.40 -17.66
C THR A 116 -16.88 -10.69 -17.60
N GLY A 117 -16.47 -11.11 -16.39
CA GLY A 117 -15.71 -12.33 -16.18
C GLY A 117 -15.43 -12.56 -14.70
N GLU A 118 -14.83 -13.70 -14.39
CA GLU A 118 -14.50 -14.14 -13.04
C GLU A 118 -13.06 -13.78 -12.68
N ALA A 119 -12.80 -13.43 -11.41
CA ALA A 119 -11.42 -13.20 -10.97
C ALA A 119 -10.61 -14.50 -11.07
N PRO A 120 -9.39 -14.45 -11.63
CA PRO A 120 -8.57 -15.64 -11.82
C PRO A 120 -8.15 -16.26 -10.49
N ALA A 121 -7.77 -17.54 -10.53
CA ALA A 121 -7.14 -18.20 -9.40
C ALA A 121 -5.77 -17.60 -9.07
N VAL A 122 -5.38 -17.67 -7.79
CA VAL A 122 -4.07 -17.23 -7.32
C VAL A 122 -3.07 -18.39 -7.37
N GLU A 123 -1.99 -18.25 -8.13
CA GLU A 123 -0.97 -19.31 -8.25
C GLU A 123 0.06 -19.31 -7.12
N ASN A 124 0.46 -18.12 -6.67
CA ASN A 124 1.44 -17.91 -5.60
C ASN A 124 0.90 -16.79 -4.74
N PHE A 125 1.08 -16.79 -3.42
CA PHE A 125 0.66 -15.69 -2.55
C PHE A 125 1.85 -14.83 -2.13
N THR A 126 1.66 -13.51 -2.03
CA THR A 126 2.66 -12.56 -1.52
C THR A 126 1.95 -11.59 -0.60
N TYR A 127 2.52 -11.33 0.56
CA TYR A 127 1.91 -10.41 1.51
C TYR A 127 2.12 -8.95 1.06
N ASP A 128 3.37 -8.51 0.89
CA ASP A 128 3.70 -7.16 0.41
C ASP A 128 4.72 -7.25 -0.75
N PRO A 129 4.38 -6.78 -1.98
CA PRO A 129 3.12 -6.15 -2.37
C PRO A 129 1.93 -7.11 -2.41
N ALA A 130 0.74 -6.55 -2.19
CA ALA A 130 -0.52 -7.25 -2.40
C ALA A 130 -0.66 -7.66 -3.86
N GLN A 131 -1.19 -8.85 -4.08
CA GLN A 131 -1.28 -9.41 -5.41
C GLN A 131 -2.44 -8.84 -6.19
N SER A 132 -2.15 -8.43 -7.40
CA SER A 132 -3.12 -7.93 -8.34
C SER A 132 -3.10 -8.72 -9.63
N PHE A 133 -4.24 -8.70 -10.30
CA PHE A 133 -4.39 -9.14 -11.68
C PHE A 133 -4.89 -7.95 -12.51
N GLU A 134 -4.61 -7.99 -13.80
CA GLU A 134 -5.07 -6.98 -14.75
C GLU A 134 -6.54 -7.24 -15.09
N PHE A 135 -7.42 -6.44 -14.48
CA PHE A 135 -8.86 -6.54 -14.75
C PHE A 135 -9.18 -6.16 -16.19
N ALA A 136 -8.57 -5.10 -16.69
CA ALA A 136 -8.60 -4.77 -18.10
C ALA A 136 -7.42 -3.87 -18.50
N ARG A 137 -7.00 -4.01 -19.76
CA ARG A 137 -6.13 -3.05 -20.45
C ARG A 137 -6.70 -2.75 -21.80
N LEU A 138 -6.77 -1.46 -22.13
CA LEU A 138 -7.17 -1.00 -23.46
C LEU A 138 -5.98 -0.34 -24.14
N ALA A 139 -5.79 -0.65 -25.42
CA ALA A 139 -4.68 -0.12 -26.22
C ALA A 139 -5.15 0.28 -27.62
N LYS A 140 -4.55 1.35 -28.13
CA LYS A 140 -4.66 1.81 -29.51
C LYS A 140 -3.50 1.25 -30.31
N VAL A 141 -3.81 0.58 -31.43
CA VAL A 141 -2.80 0.02 -32.34
C VAL A 141 -2.90 0.71 -33.70
N VAL A 142 -1.77 1.24 -34.18
CA VAL A 142 -1.64 1.93 -35.47
C VAL A 142 -0.42 1.38 -36.21
N GLY A 143 -0.66 0.55 -37.23
CA GLY A 143 0.40 -0.25 -37.85
C GLY A 143 1.06 -1.14 -36.80
N ASP A 144 2.38 -1.03 -36.64
CA ASP A 144 3.14 -1.78 -35.63
C ASP A 144 3.21 -1.09 -34.26
N ASN A 145 2.66 0.13 -34.13
CA ASN A 145 2.73 0.89 -32.90
C ASN A 145 1.57 0.54 -31.97
N VAL A 146 1.89 0.13 -30.75
CA VAL A 146 0.92 -0.10 -29.67
C VAL A 146 1.06 1.00 -28.64
N ASN A 147 -0.02 1.75 -28.41
CA ASN A 147 -0.11 2.76 -27.36
C ASN A 147 -1.15 2.32 -26.34
N THR A 148 -0.74 2.02 -25.10
CA THR A 148 -1.68 1.75 -24.01
C THR A 148 -2.51 3.00 -23.75
N VAL A 149 -3.83 2.84 -23.75
CA VAL A 149 -4.77 3.90 -23.38
C VAL A 149 -4.82 3.98 -21.87
N ASP A 150 -5.16 2.86 -21.22
CA ASP A 150 -5.19 2.75 -19.76
C ASP A 150 -5.14 1.27 -19.33
N THR A 151 -4.78 1.06 -18.06
CA THR A 151 -4.72 -0.24 -17.40
C THR A 151 -5.42 -0.14 -16.05
N TRP A 152 -6.26 -1.12 -15.74
CA TRP A 152 -6.96 -1.22 -14.47
C TRP A 152 -6.58 -2.52 -13.77
N ASP A 153 -5.86 -2.40 -12.66
CA ASP A 153 -5.41 -3.51 -11.82
C ASP A 153 -6.33 -3.68 -10.60
N VAL A 154 -6.55 -4.93 -10.20
CA VAL A 154 -7.42 -5.28 -9.07
C VAL A 154 -6.72 -6.28 -8.18
N VAL A 155 -6.77 -6.07 -6.87
CA VAL A 155 -6.23 -7.04 -5.91
C VAL A 155 -7.16 -8.25 -5.84
N HIS A 156 -6.69 -9.45 -6.17
CA HIS A 156 -7.46 -10.67 -5.91
C HIS A 156 -7.25 -11.17 -4.48
N TYR A 157 -8.28 -11.80 -3.91
CA TYR A 157 -8.19 -12.45 -2.60
C TYR A 157 -9.09 -13.68 -2.51
N THR A 158 -8.72 -14.61 -1.64
CA THR A 158 -9.64 -15.60 -1.06
C THR A 158 -10.05 -15.15 0.34
N GLU A 159 -11.17 -15.66 0.88
CA GLU A 159 -11.60 -15.37 2.26
C GLU A 159 -10.49 -15.63 3.27
N ALA A 160 -9.88 -16.82 3.24
CA ALA A 160 -8.78 -17.19 4.13
C ALA A 160 -7.56 -16.25 3.97
N SER A 161 -7.22 -15.87 2.74
CA SER A 161 -6.11 -14.94 2.50
C SER A 161 -6.41 -13.51 2.96
N ALA A 162 -7.67 -13.10 3.01
CA ALA A 162 -8.07 -11.79 3.51
C ALA A 162 -8.02 -11.77 5.05
N GLU A 163 -8.51 -12.82 5.69
CA GLU A 163 -8.44 -13.01 7.15
C GLU A 163 -6.99 -13.05 7.65
N ALA A 164 -6.14 -13.86 7.01
CA ALA A 164 -4.72 -13.92 7.38
C ALA A 164 -3.99 -12.57 7.19
N ARG A 165 -4.34 -11.80 6.14
CA ARG A 165 -3.80 -10.44 5.99
C ARG A 165 -4.22 -9.53 7.13
N GLU A 166 -5.50 -9.55 7.49
CA GLU A 166 -6.01 -8.72 8.59
C GLU A 166 -5.30 -9.05 9.92
N ALA A 167 -5.07 -10.34 10.20
CA ALA A 167 -4.31 -10.77 11.37
C ALA A 167 -2.85 -10.28 11.35
N ILE A 168 -2.16 -10.43 10.20
CA ILE A 168 -0.78 -9.95 10.05
C ILE A 168 -0.71 -8.41 10.16
N ASP A 169 -1.63 -7.67 9.53
CA ASP A 169 -1.71 -6.21 9.61
C ASP A 169 -1.91 -5.76 11.07
N ALA A 170 -2.76 -6.46 11.82
CA ALA A 170 -3.00 -6.18 13.24
C ALA A 170 -1.75 -6.47 14.10
N ALA A 171 -1.06 -7.57 13.83
CA ALA A 171 0.18 -7.93 14.51
C ALA A 171 1.30 -6.93 14.22
N ASP A 172 1.52 -6.57 12.95
CA ASP A 172 2.54 -5.61 12.51
C ASP A 172 2.40 -4.26 13.23
N ALA A 173 1.17 -3.75 13.32
CA ALA A 173 0.88 -2.50 14.03
C ALA A 173 1.28 -2.51 15.51
N VAL A 174 1.22 -3.67 16.18
CA VAL A 174 1.61 -3.82 17.59
C VAL A 174 3.10 -4.13 17.74
N VAL A 175 3.64 -4.98 16.87
CA VAL A 175 5.04 -5.42 16.89
C VAL A 175 5.97 -4.25 16.60
N ALA A 176 5.64 -3.40 15.62
CA ALA A 176 6.43 -2.23 15.25
C ALA A 176 6.68 -1.25 16.41
N ASP A 177 5.76 -1.20 17.39
CA ASP A 177 5.87 -0.36 18.58
C ASP A 177 6.70 -1.02 19.71
N THR A 178 7.20 -2.24 19.51
CA THR A 178 7.94 -3.04 20.50
C THR A 178 9.33 -3.39 20.00
N ASN A 179 10.32 -3.42 20.91
CA ASN A 179 11.68 -3.89 20.59
C ASN A 179 11.82 -5.36 21.03
N SER A 180 10.92 -6.22 20.55
CA SER A 180 10.84 -7.63 20.95
C SER A 180 11.21 -8.54 19.78
N GLU A 181 12.45 -9.03 19.78
CA GLU A 181 12.99 -9.93 18.73
C GLU A 181 12.10 -11.17 18.53
N GLN A 182 11.50 -11.68 19.61
CA GLN A 182 10.64 -12.85 19.54
C GLN A 182 9.33 -12.58 18.78
N SER A 183 8.74 -11.39 18.93
CA SER A 183 7.51 -11.04 18.22
C SER A 183 7.77 -10.69 16.76
N GLU A 184 8.92 -10.08 16.46
CA GLU A 184 9.40 -9.89 15.08
C GLU A 184 9.59 -11.23 14.36
N GLU A 185 10.24 -12.21 15.01
CA GLU A 185 10.43 -13.55 14.40
C GLU A 185 9.10 -14.27 14.14
N GLN A 186 8.09 -14.06 14.97
CA GLN A 186 6.76 -14.66 14.80
C GLN A 186 6.03 -13.99 13.63
N LEU A 187 6.08 -12.66 13.54
CA LEU A 187 5.52 -11.90 12.42
C LEU A 187 6.17 -12.32 11.07
N ASP A 188 7.50 -12.46 11.04
CA ASP A 188 8.24 -12.93 9.87
C ASP A 188 7.86 -14.36 9.47
N ARG A 189 7.51 -15.21 10.45
CA ARG A 189 7.00 -16.56 10.17
C ARG A 189 5.58 -16.51 9.62
N ALA A 190 4.72 -15.64 10.14
CA ALA A 190 3.36 -15.43 9.64
C ALA A 190 3.37 -14.99 8.17
N ILE A 191 4.20 -14.01 7.81
CA ILE A 191 4.36 -13.52 6.44
C ILE A 191 4.87 -14.64 5.50
N ARG A 192 5.78 -15.49 5.97
CA ARG A 192 6.25 -16.65 5.20
C ARG A 192 5.17 -17.71 5.00
N ALA A 193 4.39 -18.02 6.04
CA ALA A 193 3.27 -18.95 5.97
C ALA A 193 2.19 -18.45 4.99
N TYR A 194 1.92 -17.13 5.02
CA TYR A 194 1.04 -16.47 4.05
C TYR A 194 1.53 -16.69 2.63
N GLY A 195 2.82 -16.49 2.36
CA GLY A 195 3.41 -16.68 1.04
C GLY A 195 3.33 -18.11 0.51
N THR A 196 3.27 -19.11 1.40
CA THR A 196 3.08 -20.52 1.03
C THR A 196 1.61 -20.92 0.89
N GLY A 197 0.67 -20.01 1.14
CA GLY A 197 -0.78 -20.27 1.12
C GLY A 197 -1.30 -20.99 2.37
N ASP A 198 -0.50 -21.07 3.44
CA ASP A 198 -0.90 -21.67 4.72
C ASP A 198 -1.51 -20.58 5.61
N PHE A 199 -2.74 -20.20 5.29
CA PHE A 199 -3.41 -19.04 5.89
C PHE A 199 -3.78 -19.26 7.36
N GLU A 200 -4.13 -20.48 7.74
CA GLU A 200 -4.44 -20.82 9.14
C GLU A 200 -3.18 -20.66 10.01
N LEU A 201 -2.05 -21.23 9.56
CA LEU A 201 -0.76 -21.04 10.25
C LEU A 201 -0.33 -19.56 10.26
N ALA A 202 -0.57 -18.83 9.18
CA ALA A 202 -0.25 -17.41 9.10
C ALA A 202 -1.04 -16.60 10.14
N THR A 203 -2.35 -16.86 10.28
CA THR A 203 -3.20 -16.24 11.30
C THR A 203 -2.72 -16.58 12.71
N ASP A 204 -2.51 -17.87 13.02
CA ASP A 204 -2.06 -18.31 14.35
C ASP A 204 -0.73 -17.65 14.75
N LEU A 205 0.25 -17.59 13.83
CA LEU A 205 1.55 -16.96 14.09
C LEU A 205 1.44 -15.45 14.27
N ALA A 206 0.52 -14.79 13.56
CA ALA A 206 0.27 -13.36 13.72
C ALA A 206 -0.36 -13.05 15.09
N GLU A 207 -1.35 -13.84 15.52
CA GLU A 207 -1.95 -13.72 16.85
C GLU A 207 -0.92 -13.96 17.96
N ASP A 208 -0.05 -14.95 17.82
CA ASP A 208 1.05 -15.23 18.74
C ASP A 208 2.07 -14.07 18.80
N ALA A 209 2.41 -13.48 17.65
CA ALA A 209 3.28 -12.30 17.56
C ALA A 209 2.68 -11.10 18.32
N GLU A 210 1.40 -10.82 18.07
CA GLU A 210 0.64 -9.74 18.71
C GLU A 210 0.56 -9.94 20.23
N ALA A 211 0.25 -11.16 20.68
CA ALA A 211 0.19 -11.51 22.10
C ALA A 211 1.55 -11.33 22.79
N THR A 212 2.64 -11.78 22.15
CA THR A 212 4.02 -11.65 22.64
C THR A 212 4.43 -10.18 22.75
N ALA A 213 4.11 -9.37 21.72
CA ALA A 213 4.41 -7.94 21.71
C ALA A 213 3.66 -7.22 22.85
N ARG A 214 2.37 -7.48 23.04
CA ARG A 214 1.57 -6.91 24.15
C ARG A 214 2.13 -7.29 25.52
N GLN A 215 2.54 -8.53 25.71
CA GLN A 215 3.16 -8.97 26.97
C GLN A 215 4.48 -8.24 27.24
N SER A 216 5.28 -8.00 26.20
CA SER A 216 6.54 -7.26 26.28
C SER A 216 6.33 -5.78 26.63
N GLN A 217 5.27 -5.15 26.10
CA GLN A 217 4.86 -3.79 26.49
C GLN A 217 4.51 -3.71 27.98
N GLN A 218 3.68 -4.63 28.48
CA GLN A 218 3.24 -4.64 29.88
C GLN A 218 4.41 -4.88 30.85
N SER A 219 5.32 -5.80 30.49
CA SER A 219 6.50 -6.10 31.30
C SER A 219 7.44 -4.89 31.38
N SER A 220 7.68 -4.22 30.25
CA SER A 220 8.51 -3.02 30.20
C SER A 220 7.94 -1.87 31.05
N GLN A 221 6.62 -1.65 30.99
CA GLN A 221 5.94 -0.66 31.82
C GLN A 221 6.07 -1.02 33.31
N THR A 222 5.87 -2.29 33.68
CA THR A 222 5.97 -2.75 35.07
C THR A 222 7.38 -2.60 35.61
N THR A 223 8.41 -2.99 34.84
CA THR A 223 9.81 -2.86 35.25
C THR A 223 10.22 -1.40 35.37
N GLN A 224 9.82 -0.52 34.44
CA GLN A 224 10.08 0.92 34.57
C GLN A 224 9.44 1.52 35.82
N LEU A 225 8.18 1.17 36.09
CA LEU A 225 7.45 1.67 37.26
C LEU A 225 8.09 1.17 38.57
N LEU A 226 8.58 -0.07 38.59
CA LEU A 226 9.37 -0.60 39.70
C LEU A 226 10.73 0.11 39.86
N LEU A 227 11.42 0.42 38.77
CA LEU A 227 12.72 1.10 38.81
C LEU A 227 12.58 2.56 39.28
N TYR A 228 11.58 3.28 38.79
CA TYR A 228 11.26 4.64 39.27
C TYR A 228 10.72 4.62 40.70
N GLY A 229 9.90 3.63 41.06
CA GLY A 229 9.45 3.40 42.43
C GLY A 229 10.63 3.14 43.38
N ALA A 230 11.58 2.29 42.99
CA ALA A 230 12.77 2.00 43.75
C ALA A 230 13.68 3.24 43.91
N LEU A 231 13.90 4.00 42.84
CA LEU A 231 14.66 5.26 42.89
C LEU A 231 13.99 6.31 43.79
N GLY A 232 12.65 6.43 43.73
CA GLY A 232 11.88 7.34 44.58
C GLY A 232 12.01 6.99 46.07
N VAL A 233 11.96 5.70 46.41
CA VAL A 233 12.13 5.22 47.80
C VAL A 233 13.56 5.49 48.30
N VAL A 234 14.59 5.23 47.49
CA VAL A 234 15.99 5.48 47.88
C VAL A 234 16.23 6.97 48.12
N ALA A 235 15.70 7.85 47.26
CA ALA A 235 15.81 9.30 47.44
C ALA A 235 15.14 9.76 48.74
N LEU A 236 13.95 9.23 49.07
CA LEU A 236 13.27 9.53 50.33
C LEU A 236 14.08 9.10 51.56
N VAL A 237 14.65 7.89 51.54
CA VAL A 237 15.51 7.39 52.63
C VAL A 237 16.77 8.26 52.78
N ALA A 238 17.38 8.69 51.68
CA ALA A 238 18.55 9.57 51.73
C ALA A 238 18.21 10.96 52.31
N VAL A 239 17.05 11.52 51.98
CA VAL A 239 16.60 12.81 52.53
C VAL A 239 16.30 12.69 54.03
N VAL A 240 15.54 11.67 54.44
CA VAL A 240 15.22 11.44 55.86
C VAL A 240 16.48 11.13 56.66
N GLY A 241 17.35 10.27 56.14
CA GLY A 241 18.65 9.94 56.74
C GLY A 241 19.58 11.15 56.84
N GLY A 242 19.65 12.00 55.81
CA GLY A 242 20.43 13.22 55.80
C GLY A 242 19.95 14.26 56.82
N VAL A 243 18.63 14.43 56.95
CA VAL A 243 18.02 15.34 57.95
C VAL A 243 18.30 14.86 59.37
N LEU A 244 18.14 13.56 59.65
CA LEU A 244 18.44 12.99 60.97
C LEU A 244 19.94 13.05 61.30
N TYR A 245 20.80 12.81 60.32
CA TYR A 245 22.26 12.92 60.48
C TYR A 245 22.69 14.36 60.82
N LEU A 246 22.12 15.37 60.16
CA LEU A 246 22.40 16.78 60.47
C LEU A 246 21.87 17.19 61.85
N ARG A 247 20.74 16.63 62.28
CA ARG A 247 20.15 16.93 63.61
C ARG A 247 20.92 16.28 64.76
N GLY A 248 21.53 15.11 64.53
CA GLY A 248 22.36 14.42 65.52
C GLY A 248 23.70 15.11 65.83
N ARG A 249 24.10 16.10 65.02
CA ARG A 249 25.32 16.89 65.26
C ARG A 249 25.11 18.10 66.17
N SER A 250 23.87 18.39 66.55
CA SER A 250 23.52 19.46 67.49
C SER A 250 23.50 18.94 68.94
N GLY A 251 24.64 18.45 69.43
CA GLY A 251 24.90 18.17 70.85
C GLY A 251 25.50 19.39 71.57
N PRO A 252 25.36 19.52 72.90
CA PRO A 252 25.04 20.76 73.58
C PRO A 252 26.20 21.77 73.61
N SER A 253 25.89 23.02 73.31
CA SER A 253 26.75 24.16 73.60
C SER A 253 26.82 24.39 75.11
N ASP A 254 28.04 24.29 75.66
CA ASP A 254 28.41 24.60 77.04
C ASP A 254 27.85 25.95 77.49
N PRO A 255 27.18 26.03 78.66
CA PRO A 255 26.80 27.30 79.25
C PRO A 255 27.97 27.82 80.11
N LEU A 256 28.71 28.79 79.58
CA LEU A 256 29.52 29.71 80.39
C LEU A 256 29.06 31.15 80.15
N SER A 257 28.09 31.59 80.96
CA SER A 257 27.85 32.98 81.38
C SER A 257 26.96 33.01 82.60
#